data_AF-A0A9N9NUZ0-F1
#
_entry.id   AF-A0A9N9NUZ0-F1
#
_cell.length_a   1.000
_cell.length_b   1.000
_cell.length_c   1.000
_cell.angle_alpha   90.00
_cell.angle_beta   90.00
_cell.angle_gamma   90.00
#
_symmetry.space_group_name_H-M   'P 1'
#
loop_
_entity.id
_entity.type
_entity.pdbx_description
1 polymer ?
#
loop_
_entity_poly.entity_id
_entity_poly.type
_entity_poly.pdbx_seq_one_letter_code
_entity_poly.pdbx_strand_id
1 'polypeptide(L)'
;QLQRTKTALFPHNRLDNTIEKITITEFHNKDPQVEFSSFDGDTDCLNSNDGEFANALKNLHVITPYYTRVSIEEAFNWNEVAISIPNVEGEWYIVAFRSIRRADADSVALYEADYKAHNEAKLNGGLLKYWYGNLNESRECLAMCIWLNRDYARAANRKPHHIEAMSLAAR
;
A
#
# COMPACT_ATOMS: atom_id res chain seq x y z
N GLN A 1 16.93 -17.05 -24.61
CA GLN A 1 16.56 -17.28 -23.19
C GLN A 1 15.49 -16.28 -22.85
N LEU A 2 14.29 -16.74 -22.48
CA LEU A 2 13.21 -15.87 -21.99
C LEU A 2 13.68 -15.31 -20.63
N GLN A 3 13.93 -14.00 -20.54
CA GLN A 3 14.18 -13.36 -19.25
C GLN A 3 12.86 -13.32 -18.49
N ARG A 4 12.80 -14.05 -17.36
CA ARG A 4 11.68 -13.98 -16.42
C ARG A 4 11.80 -12.67 -15.65
N THR A 5 10.79 -11.81 -15.70
CA THR A 5 10.76 -10.55 -14.94
C THR A 5 9.53 -10.55 -14.03
N LYS A 6 9.78 -10.44 -12.71
CA LYS A 6 8.77 -10.23 -11.68
C LYS A 6 8.43 -8.74 -11.61
N THR A 7 7.14 -8.42 -11.61
CA THR A 7 6.66 -7.04 -11.59
C THR A 7 5.45 -6.95 -10.67
N ALA A 8 5.34 -5.84 -9.93
CA ALA A 8 4.12 -5.49 -9.23
C ALA A 8 3.23 -4.67 -10.17
N LEU A 9 1.96 -5.03 -10.26
CA LEU A 9 0.96 -4.38 -11.10
C LEU A 9 -0.07 -3.64 -10.25
N PHE A 10 -0.49 -2.47 -10.73
CA PHE A 10 -1.51 -1.63 -10.11
C PHE A 10 -2.62 -1.31 -11.12
N PRO A 11 -3.91 -1.41 -10.74
CA PRO A 11 -5.01 -1.06 -11.63
C PRO A 11 -5.15 0.48 -11.73
N HIS A 12 -4.59 1.08 -12.78
CA HIS A 12 -4.70 2.49 -13.17
C HIS A 12 -4.23 3.54 -12.11
N ASN A 13 -3.35 4.45 -12.55
CA ASN A 13 -2.82 5.61 -11.79
C ASN A 13 -3.91 6.50 -11.17
N ARG A 14 -4.40 6.15 -9.98
CA ARG A 14 -5.22 7.06 -9.15
C ARG A 14 -4.34 7.72 -8.10
N LEU A 15 -4.63 8.99 -7.84
CA LEU A 15 -3.92 9.81 -6.87
C LEU A 15 -4.71 9.92 -5.55
N ASP A 16 -5.93 9.39 -5.54
CA ASP A 16 -6.94 9.57 -4.52
C ASP A 16 -6.90 8.45 -3.47
N ASN A 17 -7.39 8.75 -2.25
CA ASN A 17 -7.42 7.88 -1.06
C ASN A 17 -8.29 6.64 -1.28
N THR A 18 -7.84 5.74 -2.15
CA THR A 18 -8.57 4.57 -2.61
C THR A 18 -7.86 3.30 -2.17
N ILE A 19 -8.64 2.22 -2.07
CA ILE A 19 -8.07 0.89 -1.88
C ILE A 19 -7.63 0.40 -3.25
N GLU A 20 -6.32 0.37 -3.48
CA GLU A 20 -5.72 -0.12 -4.72
C GLU A 20 -5.28 -1.57 -4.55
N LYS A 21 -5.39 -2.37 -5.62
CA LYS A 21 -4.93 -3.77 -5.63
C LYS A 21 -3.48 -3.81 -6.07
N ILE A 22 -2.65 -4.55 -5.35
CA ILE A 22 -1.29 -4.91 -5.74
C ILE A 22 -1.33 -6.35 -6.22
N THR A 23 -0.92 -6.60 -7.46
CA THR A 23 -0.79 -7.95 -7.99
C THR A 23 0.68 -8.22 -8.29
N ILE A 24 1.27 -9.28 -7.72
CA ILE A 24 2.61 -9.75 -8.10
C ILE A 24 2.45 -11.05 -8.87
N THR A 25 2.87 -11.03 -10.13
CA THR A 25 2.79 -12.16 -11.05
C THR A 25 4.08 -12.29 -11.86
N GLU A 26 4.41 -13.49 -12.32
CA GLU A 26 5.47 -13.70 -13.30
C GLU A 26 5.02 -13.24 -14.71
N PHE A 27 5.77 -12.31 -15.31
CA PHE A 27 5.58 -11.97 -16.73
C PHE A 27 6.48 -12.81 -17.64
N HIS A 28 5.87 -13.38 -18.67
CA HIS A 28 6.57 -13.92 -19.84
C HIS A 28 6.55 -12.84 -20.92
N ASN A 29 7.71 -12.32 -21.29
CA ASN A 29 7.82 -11.20 -22.19
C ASN A 29 7.39 -11.58 -23.62
N LYS A 30 6.15 -11.23 -24.02
CA LYS A 30 5.72 -10.95 -25.40
C LYS A 30 4.51 -10.01 -25.40
N ASP A 31 4.74 -8.80 -25.92
CA ASP A 31 3.82 -7.73 -26.34
C ASP A 31 2.61 -7.31 -25.46
N PRO A 32 2.37 -6.00 -25.29
CA PRO A 32 1.36 -5.49 -24.37
C PRO A 32 -0.02 -5.42 -25.05
N GLN A 33 -0.90 -6.38 -24.78
CA GLN A 33 -2.34 -6.14 -24.75
C GLN A 33 -2.97 -6.85 -23.55
N VAL A 34 -3.46 -6.03 -22.62
CA VAL A 34 -4.08 -6.45 -21.36
C VAL A 34 -5.58 -6.60 -21.61
N GLU A 35 -6.11 -7.82 -21.45
CA GLU A 35 -7.54 -8.07 -21.24
C GLU A 35 -7.68 -8.83 -19.91
N PHE A 36 -8.42 -8.23 -18.97
CA PHE A 36 -8.71 -8.81 -17.65
C PHE A 36 -9.95 -9.70 -17.73
N SER A 37 -9.82 -10.96 -17.30
CA SER A 37 -10.96 -11.79 -16.88
C SER A 37 -10.74 -12.27 -15.45
N SER A 38 -11.76 -12.05 -14.61
CA SER A 38 -11.88 -12.48 -13.22
C SER A 38 -11.86 -14.01 -13.08
N PHE A 39 -11.17 -14.51 -12.05
CA PHE A 39 -11.28 -15.91 -11.62
C PHE A 39 -11.54 -15.96 -10.11
N ASP A 40 -12.54 -16.76 -9.73
CA ASP A 40 -13.02 -16.93 -8.36
C ASP A 40 -12.02 -17.76 -7.54
N GLY A 41 -11.63 -17.22 -6.38
CA GLY A 41 -10.69 -17.87 -5.47
C GLY A 41 -11.39 -18.46 -4.25
N ASP A 42 -11.06 -19.71 -3.95
CA ASP A 42 -11.20 -20.31 -2.62
C ASP A 42 -9.82 -20.86 -2.22
N THR A 43 -9.27 -20.43 -1.07
CA THR A 43 -8.55 -21.27 -0.11
C THR A 43 -7.97 -20.47 1.06
N ASP A 44 -8.06 -21.13 2.20
CA ASP A 44 -7.98 -20.67 3.58
C ASP A 44 -6.54 -20.51 4.11
N CYS A 45 -6.41 -19.81 5.24
CA CYS A 45 -5.25 -19.63 6.13
C CYS A 45 -3.87 -19.23 5.52
N LEU A 46 -3.47 -17.96 5.75
CA LEU A 46 -2.19 -17.32 5.33
C LEU A 46 -1.14 -18.27 4.76
N ASN A 47 -1.14 -18.41 3.45
CA ASN A 47 -0.15 -19.20 2.74
C ASN A 47 1.25 -18.57 2.89
N SER A 48 2.31 -19.38 2.78
CA SER A 48 3.73 -18.97 2.89
C SER A 48 4.07 -17.67 2.15
N ASN A 49 3.37 -17.42 1.04
CA ASN A 49 3.47 -16.24 0.19
C ASN A 49 3.23 -14.92 0.92
N ASP A 50 2.26 -14.84 1.83
CA ASP A 50 1.94 -13.61 2.57
C ASP A 50 3.09 -13.22 3.51
N GLY A 51 3.69 -14.21 4.17
CA GLY A 51 4.83 -14.02 5.06
C GLY A 51 6.09 -13.58 4.30
N GLU A 52 6.34 -14.17 3.14
CA GLU A 52 7.46 -13.77 2.27
C GLU A 52 7.28 -12.36 1.74
N PHE A 53 6.08 -12.00 1.28
CA PHE A 53 5.79 -10.63 0.83
C PHE A 53 5.93 -9.63 1.97
N ALA A 54 5.38 -9.92 3.16
CA ALA A 54 5.54 -9.09 4.35
C ALA A 54 7.01 -8.87 4.72
N ASN A 55 7.85 -9.90 4.57
CA ASN A 55 9.28 -9.79 4.80
C ASN A 55 9.99 -8.91 3.74
N ALA A 56 9.66 -9.09 2.47
CA ALA A 56 10.19 -8.28 1.36
C ALA A 56 9.83 -6.80 1.49
N LEU A 57 8.61 -6.51 1.96
CA LEU A 57 8.11 -5.17 2.21
C LEU A 57 8.96 -4.39 3.23
N LYS A 58 9.80 -5.03 4.05
CA LYS A 58 10.75 -4.32 4.94
C LYS A 58 11.73 -3.45 4.16
N ASN A 59 12.08 -3.85 2.93
CA ASN A 59 12.97 -3.12 2.03
C ASN A 59 12.25 -2.09 1.13
N LEU A 60 10.93 -1.99 1.24
CA LEU A 60 10.14 -1.01 0.48
C LEU A 60 10.52 0.41 0.91
N HIS A 61 10.97 1.22 -0.04
CA HIS A 61 11.36 2.61 0.16
C HIS A 61 10.97 3.48 -1.04
N VAL A 62 10.88 4.80 -0.81
CA VAL A 62 10.58 5.77 -1.87
C VAL A 62 11.79 5.94 -2.78
N ILE A 63 11.54 6.02 -4.08
CA ILE A 63 12.58 6.17 -5.12
C ILE A 63 12.56 7.56 -5.78
N THR A 64 11.65 8.43 -5.35
CA THR A 64 11.49 9.79 -5.88
C THR A 64 11.13 10.76 -4.75
N PRO A 65 11.65 11.99 -4.75
CA PRO A 65 11.26 13.01 -3.77
C PRO A 65 9.80 13.48 -3.96
N TYR A 66 9.18 13.17 -5.10
CA TYR A 66 7.81 13.57 -5.44
C TYR A 66 6.78 12.50 -5.05
N TYR A 67 7.12 11.57 -4.15
CA TYR A 67 6.26 10.45 -3.75
C TYR A 67 4.87 10.86 -3.25
N THR A 68 4.70 12.10 -2.79
CA THR A 68 3.40 12.68 -2.38
C THR A 68 2.48 13.02 -3.56
N ARG A 69 3.00 13.09 -4.79
CA ARG A 69 2.28 13.58 -5.98
C ARG A 69 2.21 12.60 -7.15
N VAL A 70 3.06 11.58 -7.18
CA VAL A 70 3.04 10.53 -8.21
C VAL A 70 2.22 9.33 -7.73
N SER A 71 1.90 8.39 -8.62
CA SER A 71 1.18 7.17 -8.23
C SER A 71 1.99 6.35 -7.23
N ILE A 72 1.32 5.46 -6.50
CA ILE A 72 2.01 4.55 -5.58
C ILE A 72 3.01 3.66 -6.33
N GLU A 73 2.65 3.21 -7.53
CA GLU A 73 3.53 2.44 -8.42
C GLU A 73 4.84 3.19 -8.75
N GLU A 74 4.75 4.48 -9.07
CA GLU A 74 5.92 5.29 -9.42
C GLU A 74 6.72 5.76 -8.19
N ALA A 75 6.09 5.79 -7.02
CA ALA A 75 6.68 6.33 -5.80
C ALA A 75 7.72 5.41 -5.15
N PHE A 76 7.60 4.09 -5.31
CA PHE A 76 8.39 3.10 -4.56
C PHE A 76 9.10 2.07 -5.45
N ASN A 77 10.10 1.40 -4.87
CA ASN A 77 10.92 0.37 -5.52
C ASN A 77 10.20 -1.00 -5.71
N TRP A 78 8.94 -1.01 -6.15
CA TRP A 78 8.13 -2.24 -6.20
C TRP A 78 8.74 -3.39 -7.00
N ASN A 79 9.44 -3.08 -8.09
CA ASN A 79 10.13 -4.09 -8.90
C ASN A 79 11.26 -4.78 -8.12
N GLU A 80 12.00 -4.06 -7.28
CA GLU A 80 13.03 -4.67 -6.43
C GLU A 80 12.40 -5.58 -5.37
N VAL A 81 11.27 -5.14 -4.78
CA VAL A 81 10.50 -5.97 -3.85
C VAL A 81 10.03 -7.24 -4.56
N ALA A 82 9.44 -7.15 -5.75
CA ALA A 82 8.95 -8.30 -6.52
C ALA A 82 10.08 -9.26 -6.92
N ILE A 83 11.24 -8.74 -7.32
CA ILE A 83 12.44 -9.55 -7.66
C ILE A 83 12.95 -10.32 -6.44
N SER A 84 12.80 -9.79 -5.23
CA SER A 84 13.28 -10.45 -4.01
C SER A 84 12.45 -11.68 -3.59
N ILE A 85 11.28 -11.88 -4.19
CA ILE A 85 10.35 -13.00 -3.91
C ILE A 85 9.95 -13.74 -5.19
N PRO A 86 10.91 -14.40 -5.87
CA PRO A 86 10.70 -14.95 -7.21
C PRO A 86 9.60 -16.00 -7.29
N ASN A 87 9.36 -16.78 -6.23
CA ASN A 87 8.37 -17.86 -6.22
C ASN A 87 7.01 -17.47 -5.62
N VAL A 88 6.78 -16.19 -5.32
CA VAL A 88 5.59 -15.70 -4.62
C VAL A 88 4.65 -14.96 -5.55
N GLU A 89 3.51 -15.56 -5.87
CA GLU A 89 2.41 -14.86 -6.54
C GLU A 89 1.27 -14.62 -5.57
N GLY A 90 0.56 -13.51 -5.76
CA GLY A 90 -0.56 -13.16 -4.90
C GLY A 90 -1.14 -11.79 -5.21
N GLU A 91 -2.24 -11.53 -4.52
CA GLU A 91 -2.96 -10.27 -4.57
C GLU A 91 -3.05 -9.68 -3.16
N TRP A 92 -2.60 -8.44 -3.03
CA TRP A 92 -2.65 -7.68 -1.79
C TRP A 92 -3.31 -6.34 -2.05
N TYR A 93 -3.57 -5.58 -0.98
CA TYR A 93 -4.33 -4.34 -1.09
C TYR A 93 -3.61 -3.23 -0.36
N ILE A 94 -3.50 -2.06 -0.98
CA ILE A 94 -2.94 -0.87 -0.36
C ILE A 94 -4.03 0.17 -0.13
N VAL A 95 -3.94 0.83 1.02
CA VAL A 95 -4.68 2.05 1.32
C VAL A 95 -3.65 3.15 1.40
N ALA A 96 -3.70 4.09 0.46
CA ALA A 96 -2.88 5.29 0.50
C ALA A 96 -3.71 6.44 1.09
N PHE A 97 -3.10 7.20 2.00
CA PHE A 97 -3.66 8.41 2.58
C PHE A 97 -2.74 9.58 2.25
N ARG A 98 -3.21 10.46 1.35
CA ARG A 98 -2.56 11.71 0.99
C ARG A 98 -3.27 12.87 1.66
N SER A 99 -2.49 13.79 2.21
CA SER A 99 -3.01 15.00 2.86
C SER A 99 -2.11 16.19 2.60
N ILE A 100 -2.69 17.39 2.65
CA ILE A 100 -1.99 18.67 2.70
C ILE A 100 -2.36 19.29 4.05
N ARG A 101 -1.39 19.39 4.96
CA ARG A 101 -1.64 19.92 6.31
C ARG A 101 -1.74 21.44 6.22
N ARG A 102 -2.76 22.04 6.82
CA ARG A 102 -2.84 23.50 6.98
C ARG A 102 -1.69 24.04 7.80
N ALA A 103 -1.37 25.32 7.61
CA ALA A 103 -0.31 26.05 8.31
C ALA A 103 -0.36 25.88 9.85
N ASP A 104 -1.56 25.91 10.42
CA ASP A 104 -1.90 25.88 11.84
C ASP A 104 -2.20 24.46 12.37
N ALA A 105 -2.00 23.41 11.57
CA ALA A 105 -2.30 22.04 11.98
C ALA A 105 -1.46 21.60 13.18
N ASP A 106 -2.13 21.03 14.18
CA ASP A 106 -1.49 20.45 15.36
C ASP A 106 -0.79 19.13 14.98
N SER A 107 0.52 19.21 14.85
CA SER A 107 1.34 18.06 14.43
C SER A 107 1.43 16.97 15.50
N VAL A 108 1.26 17.32 16.78
CA VAL A 108 1.29 16.36 17.88
C VAL A 108 -0.01 15.56 17.87
N ALA A 109 -1.16 16.23 17.79
CA ALA A 109 -2.46 15.57 17.72
C ALA A 109 -2.57 14.63 16.50
N LEU A 110 -2.03 15.05 15.34
CA LEU A 110 -1.98 14.21 14.14
C LEU A 110 -1.13 12.96 14.34
N TYR A 111 0.07 13.11 14.92
CA TYR A 111 0.94 11.98 15.20
C TYR A 111 0.30 10.98 16.19
N GLU A 112 -0.36 11.48 17.23
CA GLU A 112 -1.06 10.64 18.20
C GLU A 112 -2.25 9.89 17.57
N ALA A 113 -3.01 10.56 16.70
CA ALA A 113 -4.13 9.94 15.99
C ALA A 113 -3.64 8.85 15.03
N ASP A 114 -2.58 9.12 14.25
CA ASP A 114 -1.95 8.13 13.37
C ASP A 114 -1.42 6.92 14.17
N TYR A 115 -0.80 7.17 15.33
CA TYR A 115 -0.32 6.09 16.21
C TYR A 115 -1.46 5.21 16.72
N LYS A 116 -2.59 5.81 17.13
CA LYS A 116 -3.78 5.07 17.56
C LYS A 116 -4.39 4.27 16.41
N ALA A 117 -4.52 4.86 15.23
CA ALA A 117 -5.01 4.19 14.03
C ALA A 117 -4.11 2.99 13.65
N HIS A 118 -2.78 3.16 13.70
CA HIS A 118 -1.83 2.06 13.44
C HIS A 118 -1.97 0.91 14.45
N ASN A 119 -2.10 1.21 15.74
CA ASN A 119 -2.32 0.18 16.75
C ASN A 119 -3.65 -0.55 16.56
N GLU A 120 -4.71 0.17 16.21
CA GLU A 120 -6.00 -0.40 15.88
C GLU A 120 -5.94 -1.30 14.63
N ALA A 121 -5.19 -0.90 13.60
CA ALA A 121 -4.93 -1.70 12.41
C ALA A 121 -4.22 -3.02 12.74
N LYS A 122 -3.21 -2.98 13.63
CA LYS A 122 -2.52 -4.19 14.09
C LYS A 122 -3.46 -5.16 14.81
N LEU A 123 -4.32 -4.64 15.69
CA LEU A 123 -5.28 -5.44 16.45
C LEU A 123 -6.40 -6.03 15.57
N ASN A 124 -6.77 -5.34 14.49
CA ASN A 124 -7.78 -5.82 13.54
C ASN A 124 -7.28 -7.00 12.68
N GLY A 125 -5.95 -7.17 12.59
CA GLY A 125 -5.32 -8.22 11.81
C GLY A 125 -5.19 -7.89 10.31
N GLY A 126 -4.31 -8.65 9.65
CA GLY A 126 -4.08 -8.58 8.22
C GLY A 126 -3.32 -7.37 7.68
N LEU A 127 -2.77 -6.54 8.57
CA LEU A 127 -1.81 -5.50 8.22
C LEU A 127 -0.43 -6.13 7.94
N LEU A 128 0.07 -5.97 6.72
CA LEU A 128 1.40 -6.45 6.30
C LEU A 128 2.48 -5.39 6.50
N LYS A 129 2.17 -4.13 6.17
CA LYS A 129 3.08 -3.00 6.36
C LYS A 129 2.32 -1.72 6.64
N TYR A 130 2.88 -0.92 7.54
CA TYR A 130 2.58 0.49 7.71
C TYR A 130 3.80 1.31 7.25
N TRP A 131 3.58 2.32 6.44
CA TRP A 131 4.62 3.24 5.98
C TRP A 131 4.10 4.67 6.07
N TYR A 132 4.97 5.59 6.47
CA TYR A 132 4.66 7.01 6.49
C TYR A 132 5.88 7.82 6.04
N GLY A 133 5.60 8.88 5.29
CA GLY A 133 6.59 9.85 4.83
C GLY A 133 6.69 11.04 5.77
N ASN A 134 7.71 11.86 5.54
CA ASN A 134 7.87 13.14 6.23
C ASN A 134 6.95 14.20 5.61
N LEU A 135 6.58 15.20 6.40
CA LEU A 135 5.90 16.39 5.90
C LEU A 135 6.86 17.18 5.01
N ASN A 136 6.50 17.41 3.75
CA ASN A 136 7.36 18.15 2.82
C ASN A 136 7.17 19.67 2.95
N GLU A 137 7.96 20.46 2.20
CA GLU A 137 7.89 21.93 2.21
C GLU A 137 6.52 22.47 1.75
N SER A 138 5.82 21.73 0.88
CA SER A 138 4.45 22.03 0.47
C SER A 138 3.39 21.57 1.48
N ARG A 139 3.83 21.11 2.67
CA ARG A 139 3.00 20.51 3.73
C ARG A 139 2.20 19.30 3.28
N GLU A 140 2.67 18.60 2.26
CA GLU A 140 2.08 17.35 1.82
C GLU A 140 2.65 16.18 2.63
N CYS A 141 1.80 15.17 2.84
CA CYS A 141 2.16 13.95 3.54
C CYS A 141 1.52 12.75 2.83
N LEU A 142 2.23 11.62 2.85
CA LEU A 142 1.73 10.31 2.45
C LEU A 142 1.91 9.33 3.60
N ALA A 143 0.84 8.65 3.96
CA ALA A 143 0.88 7.43 4.77
C ALA A 143 0.21 6.30 3.98
N MET A 144 0.63 5.07 4.18
CA MET A 144 0.01 3.92 3.53
C MET A 144 0.06 2.65 4.37
N CYS A 145 -0.98 1.85 4.21
CA CYS A 145 -1.11 0.53 4.82
C CYS A 145 -1.25 -0.52 3.70
N ILE A 146 -0.48 -1.60 3.79
CA ILE A 146 -0.60 -2.76 2.90
C ILE A 146 -1.27 -3.89 3.69
N TRP A 147 -2.27 -4.51 3.08
CA TRP A 147 -3.18 -5.46 3.67
C TRP A 147 -3.19 -6.76 2.89
N LEU A 148 -3.42 -7.86 3.61
CA LEU A 148 -3.63 -9.18 3.04
C LEU A 148 -4.72 -9.21 1.98
N ASN A 149 -5.88 -8.67 2.32
CA ASN A 149 -7.04 -8.67 1.46
C ASN A 149 -7.87 -7.39 1.64
N ARG A 150 -8.83 -7.23 0.73
CA ARG A 150 -9.69 -6.07 0.68
C ARG A 150 -10.59 -5.92 1.92
N ASP A 151 -10.99 -7.03 2.53
CA ASP A 151 -11.90 -7.01 3.67
C ASP A 151 -11.21 -6.54 4.95
N TYR A 152 -9.97 -6.97 5.21
CA TYR A 152 -9.16 -6.40 6.28
C TYR A 152 -8.94 -4.90 6.10
N ALA A 153 -8.61 -4.47 4.88
CA ALA A 153 -8.45 -3.05 4.57
C ALA A 153 -9.75 -2.25 4.85
N ARG A 154 -10.90 -2.76 4.41
CA ARG A 154 -12.20 -2.08 4.64
C ARG A 154 -12.62 -2.10 6.10
N ALA A 155 -12.36 -3.19 6.81
CA ALA A 155 -12.68 -3.33 8.22
C ALA A 155 -11.90 -2.32 9.07
N ALA A 156 -10.59 -2.19 8.83
CA ALA A 156 -9.74 -1.25 9.55
C ALA A 156 -10.09 0.23 9.28
N ASN A 157 -10.28 0.62 8.02
CA ASN A 157 -10.59 2.01 7.66
C ASN A 157 -11.93 2.54 8.18
N ARG A 158 -12.81 1.66 8.67
CA ARG A 158 -14.09 2.02 9.30
C ARG A 158 -14.03 2.16 10.81
N LYS A 159 -12.86 1.91 11.39
CA LYS A 159 -12.70 1.94 12.84
C LYS A 159 -12.53 3.37 13.36
N PRO A 160 -12.88 3.64 14.62
CA PRO A 160 -12.94 5.01 15.16
C PRO A 160 -11.62 5.78 15.05
N HIS A 161 -10.47 5.15 15.31
CA HIS A 161 -9.19 5.89 15.27
C HIS A 161 -8.75 6.21 13.84
N HIS A 162 -9.06 5.38 12.86
CA HIS A 162 -8.85 5.73 11.45
C HIS A 162 -9.72 6.92 11.04
N ILE A 163 -11.01 6.93 11.42
CA ILE A 163 -11.93 8.04 11.13
C ILE A 163 -11.43 9.34 11.79
N GLU A 164 -10.96 9.25 13.04
CA GLU A 164 -10.39 10.38 13.77
C GLU A 164 -9.14 10.95 13.09
N ALA A 165 -8.18 10.10 12.73
CA ALA A 165 -6.96 10.50 12.04
C ALA A 165 -7.26 11.18 10.69
N MET A 166 -8.16 10.59 9.89
CA MET A 166 -8.59 11.19 8.62
C MET A 166 -9.28 12.55 8.82
N SER A 167 -10.12 12.67 9.85
CA SER A 167 -10.81 13.93 10.19
C SER A 167 -9.84 15.02 10.61
N LEU A 168 -8.84 14.69 11.43
CA LEU A 168 -7.81 15.64 11.86
C LEU A 168 -6.91 16.08 10.71
N ALA A 169 -6.57 15.18 9.80
CA ALA A 169 -5.72 15.50 8.65
C ALA A 169 -6.43 16.31 7.55
N ALA A 170 -7.77 16.30 7.54
CA ALA A 170 -8.58 17.14 6.66
C ALA A 170 -8.81 18.56 7.21
N ARG A 171 -8.43 18.81 8.47
CA ARG A 171 -8.75 20.05 9.18
C ARG A 171 -7.70 21.12 9.09
#